data_AF-G5PZC8-F1
#
_entry.id   AF-G5PZC8-F1
#
_cell.length_a   1.000
_cell.length_b   1.000
_cell.length_c   1.000
_cell.angle_alpha   90.00
_cell.angle_beta   90.00
_cell.angle_gamma   90.00
#
_symmetry.space_group_name_H-M   'P 1'
#
loop_
_entity.id
_entity.type
_entity.pdbx_description
1 polymer ?
#
loop_
_entity_poly.entity_id
_entity_poly.type
_entity_poly.pdbx_seq_one_letter_code
_entity_poly.pdbx_strand_id
1 'polypeptide(L)'
;GAPTHDPFAVNALLPAAGPKGYGLMMMIDILSGILLGLPFGRQVSSMYEDLHAGRNLGQLHLVINPAFFSSCELFRKHISQTMQELNSVKPAPGFKQVYYPGQDQDIKQKNADMNGIDIVDDIYQYLISDALYLKSYETKNPFAQ
;
A
#
# COMPACT_ATOMS: atom_id res chain seq x y z
N GLY A 1 -0.75 -23.96 -6.86
CA GLY A 1 -1.04 -22.57 -7.23
C GLY A 1 -1.95 -22.49 -8.44
N ALA A 2 -3.03 -23.29 -8.50
CA ALA A 2 -4.10 -23.05 -9.46
C ALA A 2 -4.91 -21.82 -8.99
N PRO A 3 -5.39 -20.94 -9.90
CA PRO A 3 -6.25 -19.82 -9.52
C PRO A 3 -7.55 -20.30 -8.86
N THR A 4 -8.06 -19.52 -7.91
CA THR A 4 -9.36 -19.75 -7.27
C THR A 4 -10.16 -18.45 -7.17
N HIS A 5 -11.48 -18.58 -7.22
CA HIS A 5 -12.43 -17.51 -6.94
C HIS A 5 -13.15 -17.71 -5.60
N ASP A 6 -12.91 -18.84 -4.93
CA ASP A 6 -13.37 -19.08 -3.57
C ASP A 6 -12.36 -18.44 -2.58
N PRO A 7 -12.77 -17.41 -1.82
CA PRO A 7 -11.88 -16.73 -0.88
C PRO A 7 -11.34 -17.66 0.22
N PHE A 8 -12.08 -18.72 0.59
CA PHE A 8 -11.66 -19.67 1.63
C PHE A 8 -10.63 -20.70 1.15
N ALA A 9 -10.44 -20.80 -0.18
CA ALA A 9 -9.46 -21.66 -0.82
C ALA A 9 -8.14 -20.92 -1.16
N VAL A 10 -8.00 -19.64 -0.79
CA VAL A 10 -6.81 -18.84 -1.06
C VAL A 10 -5.65 -19.28 -0.16
N ASN A 11 -4.48 -19.50 -0.77
CA ASN A 11 -3.23 -19.82 -0.05
C ASN A 11 -2.10 -18.81 -0.30
N ALA A 12 -2.17 -18.05 -1.39
CA ALA A 12 -1.21 -16.99 -1.72
C ALA A 12 -1.84 -16.03 -2.73
N LEU A 13 -1.36 -14.79 -2.75
CA LEU A 13 -1.75 -13.80 -3.75
C LEU A 13 -0.91 -13.96 -5.02
N LEU A 14 -1.50 -13.60 -6.17
CA LEU A 14 -0.79 -13.52 -7.45
C LEU A 14 -0.10 -12.16 -7.61
N PRO A 15 1.09 -12.11 -8.24
CA PRO A 15 1.74 -10.85 -8.55
C PRO A 15 0.95 -10.05 -9.61
N ALA A 16 0.83 -8.74 -9.41
CA ALA A 16 0.21 -7.85 -10.39
C ALA A 16 0.92 -7.92 -11.75
N ALA A 17 0.16 -8.02 -12.84
CA ALA A 17 0.71 -8.16 -14.19
C ALA A 17 1.75 -9.30 -14.34
N GLY A 18 1.62 -10.38 -13.55
CA GLY A 18 2.41 -11.61 -13.66
C GLY A 18 3.91 -11.37 -13.45
N PRO A 19 4.79 -11.70 -14.43
CA PRO A 19 6.24 -11.56 -14.28
C PRO A 19 6.71 -10.15 -13.91
N LYS A 20 5.97 -9.10 -14.31
CA LYS A 20 6.33 -7.71 -13.99
C LYS A 20 6.19 -7.41 -12.51
N GLY A 21 5.06 -7.76 -11.90
CA GLY A 21 4.86 -7.61 -10.45
C GLY A 21 5.81 -8.48 -9.64
N TYR A 22 6.15 -9.66 -10.16
CA TYR A 22 7.14 -10.53 -9.51
C TYR A 22 8.55 -9.91 -9.51
N GLY A 23 8.98 -9.29 -10.62
CA GLY A 23 10.23 -8.54 -10.66
C GLY A 23 10.22 -7.29 -9.76
N LEU A 24 9.08 -6.58 -9.67
CA LEU A 24 8.96 -5.41 -8.80
C LEU A 24 9.07 -5.77 -7.30
N MET A 25 8.41 -6.85 -6.84
CA MET A 25 8.56 -7.28 -5.44
C MET A 25 9.98 -7.75 -5.12
N MET A 26 10.67 -8.40 -6.08
CA MET A 26 12.08 -8.79 -5.94
C MET A 26 12.99 -7.57 -5.80
N MET A 27 12.78 -6.53 -6.60
CA MET A 27 13.54 -5.28 -6.50
C MET A 27 13.35 -4.62 -5.14
N ILE A 28 12.11 -4.59 -4.61
CA ILE A 28 11.82 -4.05 -3.29
C ILE A 28 12.57 -4.85 -2.21
N ASP A 29 12.47 -6.18 -2.22
CA ASP A 29 13.15 -7.06 -1.25
C ASP A 29 14.69 -6.91 -1.27
N ILE A 30 15.29 -6.76 -2.46
CA ILE A 30 16.72 -6.47 -2.58
C ILE A 30 17.06 -5.12 -1.92
N LEU A 31 16.30 -4.08 -2.21
CA LEU A 31 16.58 -2.71 -1.76
C LEU A 31 16.28 -2.48 -0.27
N SER A 32 15.25 -3.12 0.27
CA SER A 32 14.82 -2.94 1.66
C SER A 32 15.23 -4.06 2.60
N GLY A 33 15.66 -5.23 2.09
CA GLY A 33 16.10 -6.37 2.89
C GLY A 33 17.59 -6.66 2.71
N ILE A 34 17.94 -7.20 1.53
CA ILE A 34 19.32 -7.68 1.24
C ILE A 34 20.35 -6.56 1.40
N LEU A 35 20.08 -5.37 0.84
CA LEU A 35 20.96 -4.22 0.93
C LEU A 35 21.23 -3.77 2.37
N LEU A 36 20.27 -4.00 3.27
CA LEU A 36 20.34 -3.59 4.68
C LEU A 36 20.87 -4.71 5.59
N GLY A 37 21.21 -5.88 5.06
CA GLY A 37 21.65 -7.05 5.84
C GLY A 37 20.54 -7.70 6.67
N LEU A 38 19.28 -7.55 6.25
CA LEU A 38 18.10 -8.10 6.93
C LEU A 38 17.63 -9.41 6.29
N PRO A 39 16.78 -10.21 6.98
CA PRO A 39 16.11 -11.36 6.38
C PRO A 39 15.33 -10.95 5.13
N PHE A 40 15.38 -11.78 4.08
CA PHE A 40 14.83 -11.47 2.76
C PHE A 40 13.99 -12.63 2.20
N GLY A 41 13.07 -12.31 1.30
CA GLY A 41 12.17 -13.27 0.66
C GLY A 41 11.41 -14.13 1.67
N ARG A 42 11.62 -15.46 1.62
CA ARG A 42 10.95 -16.42 2.52
C ARG A 42 11.38 -16.34 3.98
N GLN A 43 12.44 -15.60 4.29
CA GLN A 43 12.98 -15.47 5.65
C GLN A 43 12.36 -14.30 6.42
N VAL A 44 11.57 -13.45 5.76
CA VAL A 44 10.86 -12.35 6.40
C VAL A 44 9.80 -12.93 7.35
N SER A 45 9.78 -12.42 8.59
CA SER A 45 8.84 -12.89 9.62
C SER A 45 7.38 -12.69 9.20
N SER A 46 6.55 -13.72 9.40
CA SER A 46 5.11 -13.61 9.18
C SER A 46 4.45 -12.82 10.33
N MET A 47 3.40 -12.06 10.03
CA MET A 47 2.81 -11.10 10.99
C MET A 47 2.33 -11.72 12.31
N TYR A 48 1.80 -12.95 12.25
CA TYR A 48 1.19 -13.65 13.41
C TYR A 48 1.97 -14.91 13.83
N GLU A 49 3.20 -15.09 13.34
CA GLU A 49 4.01 -16.28 13.66
C GLU A 49 4.52 -16.26 15.10
N ASP A 50 5.07 -15.12 15.54
CA ASP A 50 5.50 -14.90 16.92
C ASP A 50 5.24 -13.43 17.32
N LEU A 51 4.27 -13.22 18.20
CA LEU A 51 3.92 -11.89 18.72
C LEU A 51 4.87 -11.40 19.82
N HIS A 52 5.79 -12.25 20.29
CA HIS A 52 6.79 -11.91 21.30
C HIS A 52 8.15 -11.51 20.69
N ALA A 53 8.34 -11.74 19.39
CA ALA A 53 9.57 -11.43 18.67
C ALA A 53 9.47 -10.12 17.87
N GLY A 54 10.60 -9.43 17.73
CA GLY A 54 10.73 -8.29 16.81
C GLY A 54 10.64 -8.73 15.35
N ARG A 55 10.01 -7.93 14.49
CA ARG A 55 9.74 -8.29 13.09
C ARG A 55 10.96 -8.24 12.17
N ASN A 56 11.97 -7.43 12.49
CA ASN A 56 13.18 -7.21 11.68
C ASN A 56 12.90 -6.83 10.21
N LEU A 57 11.84 -6.06 9.97
CA LEU A 57 11.53 -5.53 8.64
C LEU A 57 12.49 -4.40 8.28
N GLY A 58 12.75 -4.26 6.98
CA GLY A 58 13.54 -3.15 6.46
C GLY A 58 12.74 -2.27 5.52
N GLN A 59 13.13 -1.01 5.45
CA GLN A 59 12.55 0.00 4.58
C GLN A 59 13.68 0.86 4.01
N LEU A 60 13.56 1.23 2.74
CA LEU A 60 14.47 2.14 2.08
C LEU A 60 13.73 3.43 1.70
N HIS A 61 14.33 4.58 2.02
CA HIS A 61 13.87 5.89 1.56
C HIS A 61 14.88 6.45 0.56
N LEU A 62 14.39 6.89 -0.60
CA LEU A 62 15.18 7.60 -1.61
C LEU A 62 14.57 8.99 -1.80
N VAL A 63 15.33 10.02 -1.43
CA VAL A 63 14.93 11.43 -1.59
C VAL A 63 15.85 12.07 -2.62
N ILE A 64 15.25 12.63 -3.67
CA ILE A 64 15.96 13.30 -4.75
C ILE A 64 15.63 14.80 -4.67
N ASN A 65 16.65 15.63 -4.47
CA ASN A 65 16.48 17.08 -4.49
C ASN A 65 16.53 17.59 -5.95
N PRO A 66 15.42 18.09 -6.53
CA PRO A 66 15.40 18.52 -7.93
C PRO A 66 16.31 19.71 -8.22
N ALA A 67 16.69 20.50 -7.21
CA ALA A 67 17.59 21.64 -7.35
C ALA A 67 18.97 21.26 -7.92
N PHE A 68 19.37 20.01 -7.73
CA PHE A 68 20.64 19.48 -8.24
C PHE A 68 20.58 19.09 -9.73
N PHE A 69 19.41 19.14 -10.36
CA PHE A 69 19.20 18.73 -11.75
C PHE A 69 18.66 19.86 -12.62
N SER A 70 17.75 20.69 -12.10
CA SER A 70 17.11 21.76 -12.86
C SER A 70 16.44 22.80 -11.93
N SER A 71 15.73 23.78 -12.51
CA SER A 71 14.97 24.77 -11.73
C SER A 71 13.82 24.10 -10.95
N CYS A 72 13.82 24.25 -9.63
CA CYS A 72 12.75 23.79 -8.75
C CYS A 72 11.37 24.40 -9.09
N GLU A 73 11.37 25.66 -9.52
CA GLU A 73 10.12 26.35 -9.90
C GLU A 73 9.52 25.71 -11.16
N LEU A 74 10.34 25.50 -12.19
CA LEU A 74 9.90 24.82 -13.42
C LEU A 74 9.49 23.38 -13.14
N PHE A 75 10.24 22.66 -12.29
CA PHE A 75 9.88 21.30 -11.88
C PHE A 75 8.48 21.24 -11.27
N ARG A 76 8.19 22.11 -10.28
CA ARG A 76 6.86 22.18 -9.64
C ARG A 76 5.77 22.56 -10.64
N LYS A 77 6.04 23.54 -11.52
CA LYS A 77 5.11 23.95 -12.57
C LYS A 77 4.76 22.78 -13.50
N HIS A 78 5.76 22.01 -13.92
CA HIS A 78 5.54 20.84 -14.78
C HIS A 78 4.76 19.74 -14.06
N ILE A 79 5.01 19.47 -12.77
CA ILE A 79 4.20 18.54 -11.97
C ILE A 79 2.73 18.99 -11.93
N SER A 80 2.46 20.26 -11.66
CA SER A 80 1.11 20.81 -11.68
C SER A 80 0.45 20.70 -13.05
N GLN A 81 1.20 20.99 -14.12
CA GLN A 81 0.72 20.84 -15.48
C GLN A 81 0.39 19.38 -15.82
N THR A 82 1.23 18.42 -15.45
CA THR A 82 0.96 16.98 -15.66
C THR A 82 -0.33 16.55 -14.97
N MET A 83 -0.57 16.99 -13.73
CA MET A 83 -1.82 16.71 -13.02
C MET A 83 -3.04 17.28 -13.75
N GLN A 84 -2.94 18.50 -14.29
CA GLN A 84 -4.00 19.13 -15.07
C GLN A 84 -4.25 18.39 -16.40
N GLU A 85 -3.18 18.06 -17.12
CA GLU A 85 -3.26 17.36 -18.40
C GLU A 85 -3.92 15.98 -18.26
N LEU A 86 -3.49 15.17 -17.28
CA LEU A 86 -4.09 13.85 -17.02
C LEU A 86 -5.59 13.94 -16.71
N ASN A 87 -6.00 14.94 -15.94
CA ASN A 87 -7.40 15.15 -15.60
C ASN A 87 -8.25 15.67 -16.77
N SER A 88 -7.61 16.32 -17.74
CA SER A 88 -8.28 16.79 -18.95
C SER A 88 -8.47 15.68 -20.00
N VAL A 89 -7.87 14.51 -19.80
CA VAL A 89 -8.00 13.38 -20.73
C VAL A 89 -9.46 12.94 -20.81
N LYS A 90 -9.97 12.80 -22.04
CA LYS A 90 -11.32 12.31 -22.29
C LYS A 90 -11.49 10.91 -21.67
N PRO A 91 -12.45 10.72 -20.75
CA PRO A 91 -12.67 9.43 -20.12
C PRO A 91 -13.17 8.37 -21.12
N ALA A 92 -12.81 7.12 -20.87
CA ALA A 92 -13.39 5.99 -21.60
C ALA A 92 -14.87 5.79 -21.23
N PRO A 93 -15.69 5.17 -22.10
CA PRO A 93 -17.09 4.86 -21.78
C PRO A 93 -17.21 4.11 -20.44
N GLY A 94 -18.13 4.56 -19.59
CA GLY A 94 -18.32 4.01 -18.23
C GLY A 94 -17.52 4.72 -17.13
N PHE A 95 -16.56 5.59 -17.48
CA PHE A 95 -15.80 6.39 -16.52
C PHE A 95 -16.23 7.86 -16.55
N LYS A 96 -16.34 8.48 -15.36
CA LYS A 96 -16.72 9.90 -15.23
C LYS A 96 -15.55 10.86 -15.46
N GLN A 97 -14.34 10.45 -15.06
CA GLN A 97 -13.12 11.24 -15.17
C GLN A 97 -11.89 10.34 -15.21
N VAL A 98 -10.78 10.84 -15.74
CA VAL A 98 -9.45 10.26 -15.58
C VAL A 98 -8.78 10.96 -14.41
N TYR A 99 -8.16 10.20 -13.52
CA TYR A 99 -7.43 10.74 -12.38
C TYR A 99 -5.92 10.67 -12.62
N TYR A 100 -5.17 11.65 -12.13
CA TYR A 100 -3.73 11.47 -11.91
C TYR A 100 -3.49 10.51 -10.73
N PRO A 101 -2.33 9.80 -10.67
CA PRO A 101 -2.04 8.87 -9.59
C PRO A 101 -2.12 9.53 -8.21
N GLY A 102 -2.99 9.02 -7.34
CA GLY A 102 -3.20 9.53 -5.97
C GLY A 102 -4.36 10.52 -5.82
N GLN A 103 -4.93 11.05 -6.91
CA GLN A 103 -5.99 12.06 -6.82
C GLN A 103 -7.25 11.58 -6.10
N ASP A 104 -7.63 10.32 -6.28
CA ASP A 104 -8.79 9.75 -5.60
C ASP A 104 -8.58 9.74 -4.07
N GLN A 105 -7.34 9.54 -3.62
CA GLN A 105 -6.94 9.64 -2.22
C GLN A 105 -6.89 11.10 -1.76
N ASP A 106 -6.37 12.03 -2.56
CA ASP A 106 -6.39 13.47 -2.25
C ASP A 106 -7.84 13.97 -2.03
N ILE A 107 -8.78 13.51 -2.86
CA ILE A 107 -10.21 13.84 -2.74
C ILE A 107 -10.77 13.26 -1.43
N LYS A 108 -10.48 11.99 -1.13
CA LYS A 108 -10.93 11.33 0.11
C LYS A 108 -10.35 12.02 1.35
N GLN A 109 -9.07 12.41 1.32
CA GLN A 109 -8.41 13.13 2.40
C GLN A 109 -9.07 14.49 2.64
N LYS A 110 -9.26 15.30 1.58
CA LYS A 110 -9.97 16.59 1.70
C LYS A 110 -11.39 16.42 2.23
N ASN A 111 -12.09 15.38 1.78
CA ASN A 111 -13.41 15.06 2.30
C ASN A 111 -13.36 14.70 3.79
N ALA A 112 -12.38 13.92 4.22
CA ALA A 112 -12.18 13.57 5.63
C ALA A 112 -11.82 14.78 6.49
N ASP A 113 -11.05 15.73 5.97
CA ASP A 113 -10.72 16.98 6.67
C ASP A 113 -11.96 17.84 6.94
N MET A 114 -12.98 17.77 6.06
CA MET A 114 -14.22 18.54 6.19
C MET A 114 -15.33 17.79 6.93
N ASN A 115 -15.46 16.49 6.69
CA ASN A 115 -16.61 15.68 7.11
C ASN A 115 -16.26 14.61 8.16
N GLY A 116 -15.00 14.51 8.56
CA GLY A 116 -14.49 13.48 9.48
C GLY A 116 -14.02 12.22 8.75
N ILE A 117 -13.20 11.43 9.46
CA ILE A 117 -12.66 10.14 8.96
C ILE A 117 -13.72 9.06 9.17
N ASP A 118 -14.03 8.33 8.10
CA ASP A 118 -14.91 7.16 8.16
C ASP A 118 -14.18 5.96 8.76
N ILE A 119 -14.76 5.37 9.80
CA ILE A 119 -14.21 4.20 10.52
C ILE A 119 -15.34 3.21 10.79
N VAL A 120 -15.05 1.91 10.70
CA VAL A 120 -16.02 0.86 10.99
C VAL A 120 -16.36 0.86 12.49
N ASP A 121 -17.65 0.75 12.82
CA ASP A 121 -18.15 0.83 14.20
C ASP A 121 -17.39 -0.10 15.16
N ASP A 122 -17.11 -1.34 14.77
CA ASP A 122 -16.40 -2.30 15.61
C ASP A 122 -14.98 -1.84 15.99
N ILE A 123 -14.30 -1.12 15.08
CA ILE A 123 -12.97 -0.53 15.36
C ILE A 123 -13.12 0.60 16.38
N TYR A 124 -14.13 1.45 16.22
CA TYR A 124 -14.42 2.52 17.18
C TYR A 124 -14.74 1.96 18.57
N GLN A 125 -15.63 0.96 18.64
CA GLN A 125 -16.01 0.29 19.89
C GLN A 125 -14.79 -0.35 20.57
N TYR A 126 -13.90 -0.98 19.80
CA TYR A 126 -12.64 -1.51 20.32
C TYR A 126 -11.76 -0.41 20.92
N LEU A 127 -11.57 0.71 20.20
CA LEU A 127 -10.69 1.80 20.63
C LEU A 127 -11.14 2.51 21.92
N ILE A 128 -12.44 2.54 22.21
CA ILE A 128 -12.99 3.14 23.44
C ILE A 128 -13.14 2.14 24.60
N SER A 129 -12.85 0.86 24.36
CA SER A 129 -12.96 -0.20 25.37
C SER A 129 -11.68 -0.32 26.21
N ASP A 130 -11.77 -0.99 27.36
CA ASP A 130 -10.60 -1.36 28.18
C ASP A 130 -9.87 -2.60 27.64
N ALA A 131 -10.38 -3.23 26.56
CA ALA A 131 -9.83 -4.47 26.02
C ALA A 131 -8.59 -4.18 25.14
N LEU A 132 -7.46 -4.81 25.46
CA LEU A 132 -6.21 -4.68 24.69
C LEU A 132 -6.13 -5.59 23.47
N TYR A 133 -6.97 -6.63 23.40
CA TYR A 133 -7.04 -7.55 22.27
C TYR A 133 -8.40 -8.23 22.22
N LEU A 134 -8.86 -8.51 21.00
CA LEU A 134 -10.05 -9.33 20.72
C LEU A 134 -9.58 -10.69 20.20
N LYS A 135 -10.17 -11.77 20.70
CA LYS A 135 -9.83 -13.14 20.28
C LYS A 135 -10.45 -13.55 18.94
N SER A 136 -10.92 -12.59 18.13
CA SER A 136 -11.65 -12.87 16.88
C SER A 136 -10.77 -13.37 15.74
N TYR A 137 -9.44 -13.20 15.82
CA TYR A 137 -8.49 -13.56 14.76
C TYR A 137 -7.42 -14.58 15.20
N GLU A 138 -7.68 -15.37 16.26
CA GLU A 138 -6.76 -16.44 16.73
C GLU A 138 -6.66 -17.65 15.77
N THR A 139 -7.24 -17.54 14.59
CA THR A 139 -7.31 -18.61 13.63
C THR A 139 -6.12 -18.45 12.66
N LYS A 140 -5.27 -19.47 12.63
CA LYS A 140 -3.81 -19.40 12.38
C LYS A 140 -3.37 -19.09 10.93
N ASN A 141 -4.24 -18.53 10.10
CA ASN A 141 -3.95 -18.29 8.68
C ASN A 141 -4.07 -16.79 8.34
N PRO A 142 -3.09 -16.16 7.64
CA PRO A 142 -3.20 -14.79 7.13
C PRO A 142 -4.42 -14.52 6.23
N PHE A 143 -5.16 -15.55 5.82
CA PHE A 143 -6.41 -15.45 5.06
C PHE A 143 -7.69 -15.65 5.90
N ALA A 144 -7.61 -15.58 7.24
CA ALA A 144 -8.76 -15.70 8.15
C ALA A 144 -9.60 -16.97 7.88
N GLN A 145 -8.99 -18.13 8.11
CA GLN A 145 -9.72 -19.33 8.54
C GLN A 145 -9.57 -19.40 10.03
#